data_AF-H1KVU0-F1
#
_entry.id   AF-H1KVU0-F1
#
_cell.length_a   1.000
_cell.length_b   1.000
_cell.length_c   1.000
_cell.angle_alpha   90.00
_cell.angle_beta   90.00
_cell.angle_gamma   90.00
#
_symmetry.space_group_name_H-M   'P 1'
#
loop_
_entity.id
_entity.type
_entity.pdbx_description
1 polymer ?
#
loop_
_entity_poly.entity_id
_entity_poly.type
_entity_poly.pdbx_seq_one_letter_code
_entity_poly.pdbx_strand_id
1 'polypeptide(L)'
;ALVEIERTVERETGGMRETALALSGVAEHSSRQAAASEATASATAQNVLSVSAGAEELSASISDIAGQTERASQLIARMTDIARNTNEEVEQLAVVADRIGTVMGLIKSVADQTNLLALNATIEAARAGAAGRGFAVVASEVKALSGQTMRAADEIVSQVEAIQASTRRTVGSVHAMASATQEVNALTTSIAVSVDQQWAATQEISRTVAQVAQGSSEAHAGAVSVSQATLETRRHADSAVSASESLKAVAADLARSVTQFVQRVTTDLEERRGTVRVAVDEAAFLHVRGRRHSVRLAEVSSHGARIAGAPQLAPGEAVEFETADGGRTPAAVAWSEGGTAGL
;
A
#
# COMPACT_ATOMS: atom_id res chain seq x y z
N ALA A 1 -33.40 18.59 -45.67
CA ALA A 1 -34.41 17.81 -44.93
C ALA A 1 -34.04 16.32 -44.81
N LEU A 2 -34.43 15.40 -45.70
CA LEU A 2 -34.18 13.94 -45.48
C LEU A 2 -32.68 13.59 -45.37
N VAL A 3 -31.87 14.06 -46.33
CA VAL A 3 -30.40 13.90 -46.34
C VAL A 3 -29.73 14.52 -45.10
N GLU A 4 -30.35 15.55 -44.54
CA GLU A 4 -29.82 16.27 -43.37
C GLU A 4 -30.14 15.53 -42.07
N ILE A 5 -31.33 14.90 -41.99
CA ILE A 5 -31.71 13.99 -40.90
C ILE A 5 -30.82 12.74 -40.93
N GLU A 6 -30.61 12.14 -42.10
CA GLU A 6 -29.75 10.96 -42.28
C GLU A 6 -28.31 11.25 -41.81
N ARG A 7 -27.71 12.36 -42.29
CA ARG A 7 -26.38 12.79 -41.81
C ARG A 7 -26.34 13.06 -40.31
N THR A 8 -27.40 13.60 -39.74
CA THR A 8 -27.47 13.86 -38.30
C THR A 8 -27.49 12.55 -37.52
N VAL A 9 -28.33 11.59 -37.92
CA VAL A 9 -28.39 10.28 -37.26
C VAL A 9 -27.09 9.50 -37.43
N GLU A 10 -26.47 9.53 -38.61
CA GLU A 10 -25.15 8.92 -38.83
C GLU A 10 -24.07 9.52 -37.93
N ARG A 11 -24.06 10.85 -37.77
CA ARG A 11 -23.12 11.54 -36.88
C ARG A 11 -23.36 11.18 -35.41
N GLU A 12 -24.61 11.21 -34.95
CA GLU A 12 -24.94 10.90 -33.55
C GLU A 12 -24.68 9.42 -33.21
N THR A 13 -25.07 8.49 -34.09
CA THR A 13 -24.77 7.06 -33.92
C THR A 13 -23.27 6.78 -34.00
N GLY A 14 -22.55 7.42 -34.93
CA GLY A 14 -21.09 7.38 -34.99
C GLY A 14 -20.43 7.81 -33.67
N GLY A 15 -20.85 8.96 -33.13
CA GLY A 15 -20.36 9.47 -31.85
C GLY A 15 -20.69 8.57 -30.66
N MET A 16 -21.89 7.97 -30.64
CA MET A 16 -22.29 7.00 -29.61
C MET A 16 -21.43 5.74 -29.65
N ARG A 17 -21.16 5.19 -30.85
CA ARG A 17 -20.28 4.05 -31.02
C ARG A 17 -18.84 4.36 -30.59
N GLU A 18 -18.30 5.51 -30.99
CA GLU A 18 -16.96 5.94 -30.58
C GLU A 18 -16.84 6.07 -29.06
N THR A 19 -17.83 6.70 -28.43
CA THR A 19 -17.90 6.83 -26.96
C THR A 19 -17.97 5.47 -26.28
N ALA A 20 -18.78 4.54 -26.80
CA ALA A 20 -18.88 3.20 -26.25
C ALA A 20 -17.56 2.41 -26.38
N LEU A 21 -16.86 2.51 -27.50
CA LEU A 21 -15.54 1.89 -27.68
C LEU A 21 -14.51 2.48 -26.72
N ALA A 22 -14.52 3.80 -26.51
CA ALA A 22 -13.67 4.46 -25.53
C ALA A 22 -13.97 3.98 -24.09
N LEU A 23 -15.26 3.86 -23.72
CA LEU A 23 -15.66 3.32 -22.42
C LEU A 23 -15.20 1.86 -22.22
N SER A 24 -15.27 1.03 -23.26
CA SER A 24 -14.77 -0.35 -23.21
C SER A 24 -13.25 -0.39 -22.96
N GLY A 25 -12.49 0.46 -23.64
CA GLY A 25 -11.04 0.60 -23.41
C GLY A 25 -10.70 1.08 -22.00
N VAL A 26 -11.43 2.06 -21.47
CA VAL A 26 -11.28 2.52 -20.07
C VAL A 26 -11.61 1.42 -19.07
N ALA A 27 -12.68 0.65 -19.33
CA ALA A 27 -13.06 -0.48 -18.48
C ALA A 27 -12.01 -1.59 -18.49
N GLU A 28 -11.43 -1.93 -19.65
CA GLU A 28 -10.33 -2.90 -19.75
C GLU A 28 -9.07 -2.43 -19.01
N HIS A 29 -8.71 -1.15 -19.17
CA HIS A 29 -7.57 -0.57 -18.44
C HIS A 29 -7.80 -0.61 -16.92
N SER A 30 -8.98 -0.21 -16.46
CA SER A 30 -9.35 -0.21 -15.04
C SER A 30 -9.40 -1.62 -14.46
N SER A 31 -9.86 -2.60 -15.24
CA SER A 31 -9.87 -4.02 -14.83
C SER A 31 -8.45 -4.57 -14.63
N ARG A 32 -7.49 -4.19 -15.50
CA ARG A 32 -6.07 -4.55 -15.31
C ARG A 32 -5.48 -3.89 -14.06
N GLN A 33 -5.80 -2.63 -13.78
CA GLN A 33 -5.35 -1.96 -12.55
C GLN A 33 -5.94 -2.59 -11.29
N ALA A 34 -7.22 -2.99 -11.33
CA ALA A 34 -7.86 -3.70 -10.22
C ALA A 34 -7.16 -5.03 -9.93
N ALA A 35 -6.87 -5.84 -10.96
CA ALA A 35 -6.14 -7.10 -10.81
C ALA A 35 -4.72 -6.90 -10.24
N ALA A 36 -4.00 -5.86 -10.70
CA ALA A 36 -2.70 -5.51 -10.14
C ALA A 36 -2.80 -5.11 -8.65
N SER A 37 -3.81 -4.31 -8.29
CA SER A 37 -4.04 -3.88 -6.91
C SER A 37 -4.38 -5.06 -6.00
N GLU A 38 -5.19 -6.01 -6.48
CA GLU A 38 -5.50 -7.25 -5.77
C GLU A 38 -4.24 -8.09 -5.51
N ALA A 39 -3.37 -8.25 -6.51
CA ALA A 39 -2.11 -8.97 -6.37
C ALA A 39 -1.19 -8.30 -5.33
N THR A 40 -1.08 -6.95 -5.37
CA THR A 40 -0.30 -6.19 -4.38
C THR A 40 -0.88 -6.30 -2.97
N ALA A 41 -2.20 -6.24 -2.81
CA ALA A 41 -2.86 -6.43 -1.53
C ALA A 41 -2.59 -7.83 -0.96
N SER A 42 -2.74 -8.88 -1.78
CA SER A 42 -2.45 -10.26 -1.38
C SER A 42 -0.99 -10.43 -0.94
N ALA A 43 -0.03 -9.91 -1.70
CA ALA A 43 1.39 -9.93 -1.33
C ALA A 43 1.65 -9.15 -0.03
N THR A 44 1.01 -8.01 0.15
CA THR A 44 1.12 -7.20 1.39
C THR A 44 0.57 -7.96 2.60
N ALA A 45 -0.55 -8.67 2.45
CA ALA A 45 -1.11 -9.49 3.51
C ALA A 45 -0.16 -10.64 3.93
N GLN A 46 0.53 -11.26 2.97
CA GLN A 46 1.56 -12.26 3.28
C GLN A 46 2.76 -11.65 4.03
N ASN A 47 3.23 -10.47 3.61
CA ASN A 47 4.30 -9.77 4.30
C ASN A 47 3.91 -9.40 5.73
N VAL A 48 2.67 -8.95 5.94
CA VAL A 48 2.11 -8.66 7.27
C VAL A 48 2.19 -9.88 8.19
N LEU A 49 1.85 -11.08 7.71
CA LEU A 49 1.95 -12.31 8.51
C LEU A 49 3.40 -12.59 8.94
N SER A 50 4.35 -12.43 8.01
CA SER A 50 5.78 -12.63 8.31
C SER A 50 6.30 -11.61 9.33
N VAL A 51 5.92 -10.33 9.21
CA VAL A 51 6.32 -9.29 10.16
C VAL A 51 5.65 -9.51 11.52
N SER A 52 4.39 -9.96 11.55
CA SER A 52 3.68 -10.31 12.79
C SER A 52 4.41 -11.42 13.55
N ALA A 53 4.80 -12.49 12.87
CA ALA A 53 5.56 -13.58 13.46
C ALA A 53 6.91 -13.09 14.02
N GLY A 54 7.62 -12.23 13.28
CA GLY A 54 8.87 -11.62 13.76
C GLY A 54 8.66 -10.71 14.99
N ALA A 55 7.55 -9.97 15.05
CA ALA A 55 7.22 -9.13 16.21
C ALA A 55 6.87 -9.97 17.45
N GLU A 56 6.19 -11.10 17.29
CA GLU A 56 5.93 -12.06 18.37
C GLU A 56 7.23 -12.69 18.90
N GLU A 57 8.14 -13.11 18.01
CA GLU A 57 9.44 -13.64 18.40
C GLU A 57 10.30 -12.59 19.12
N LEU A 58 10.32 -11.35 18.63
CA LEU A 58 10.99 -10.24 19.32
C LEU A 58 10.38 -9.99 20.70
N SER A 59 9.05 -10.04 20.84
CA SER A 59 8.38 -9.86 22.13
C SER A 59 8.79 -10.92 23.14
N ALA A 60 8.87 -12.19 22.71
CA ALA A 60 9.36 -13.28 23.54
C ALA A 60 10.83 -13.07 23.96
N SER A 61 11.70 -12.71 23.00
CA SER A 61 13.12 -12.44 23.26
C SER A 61 13.32 -11.28 24.25
N ILE A 62 12.56 -10.19 24.09
CA ILE A 62 12.60 -9.03 25.00
C ILE A 62 12.18 -9.44 26.41
N SER A 63 11.13 -10.27 26.55
CA SER A 63 10.69 -10.79 27.86
C SER A 63 11.78 -11.65 28.52
N ASP A 64 12.46 -12.49 27.76
CA ASP A 64 13.57 -13.31 28.27
C ASP A 64 14.76 -12.45 28.72
N ILE A 65 15.11 -11.43 27.93
CA ILE A 65 16.19 -10.48 28.28
C ILE A 65 15.81 -9.67 29.52
N ALA A 66 14.57 -9.24 29.66
CA ALA A 66 14.08 -8.57 30.88
C ALA A 66 14.28 -9.46 32.11
N GLY A 67 13.87 -10.73 32.03
CA GLY A 67 14.07 -11.70 33.11
C GLY A 67 15.54 -12.04 33.40
N GLN A 68 16.42 -11.99 32.40
CA GLN A 68 17.88 -12.12 32.59
C GLN A 68 18.47 -10.89 33.28
N THR A 69 18.02 -9.70 32.89
CA THR A 69 18.48 -8.41 33.45
C THR A 69 18.12 -8.29 34.92
N GLU A 70 16.90 -8.69 35.30
CA GLU A 70 16.46 -8.74 36.69
C GLU A 70 17.31 -9.70 37.53
N ARG A 71 17.57 -10.92 37.00
CA ARG A 71 18.46 -11.89 37.67
C ARG A 71 19.89 -11.36 37.83
N ALA A 72 20.39 -10.63 36.85
CA ALA A 72 21.70 -9.99 36.92
C ALA A 72 21.74 -8.93 38.03
N SER A 73 20.71 -8.08 38.13
CA SER A 73 20.59 -7.08 39.20
C SER A 73 20.59 -7.72 40.59
N GLN A 74 19.84 -8.81 40.78
CA GLN A 74 19.83 -9.56 42.04
C GLN A 74 21.20 -10.18 42.37
N LEU A 75 21.93 -10.68 41.37
CA LEU A 75 23.28 -11.21 41.57
C LEU A 75 24.26 -10.11 41.98
N ILE A 76 24.17 -8.94 41.35
CA ILE A 76 24.99 -7.76 41.65
C ILE A 76 24.75 -7.25 43.08
N ALA A 77 23.49 -7.23 43.54
CA ALA A 77 23.15 -6.92 44.92
C ALA A 77 23.83 -7.90 45.90
N ARG A 78 23.74 -9.21 45.64
CA ARG A 78 24.43 -10.22 46.47
C ARG A 78 25.95 -10.06 46.45
N MET A 79 26.55 -9.74 45.29
CA MET A 79 27.99 -9.49 45.18
C MET A 79 28.44 -8.28 46.02
N THR A 80 27.60 -7.24 46.06
CA THR A 80 27.84 -6.04 46.88
C THR A 80 27.84 -6.39 48.37
N ASP A 81 26.90 -7.21 48.82
CA ASP A 81 26.85 -7.70 50.21
C ASP A 81 28.05 -8.57 50.57
N ILE A 82 28.47 -9.46 49.66
CA ILE A 82 29.66 -10.30 49.84
C ILE A 82 30.91 -9.42 49.99
N ALA A 83 31.10 -8.44 49.10
CA ALA A 83 32.24 -7.54 49.17
C ALA A 83 32.27 -6.74 50.49
N ARG A 84 31.10 -6.27 50.97
CA ARG A 84 30.99 -5.58 52.27
C ARG A 84 31.40 -6.49 53.42
N ASN A 85 30.84 -7.70 53.49
CA ASN A 85 31.16 -8.66 54.56
C ASN A 85 32.65 -9.05 54.53
N THR A 86 33.22 -9.30 53.34
CA THR A 86 34.66 -9.59 53.21
C THR A 86 35.52 -8.41 53.67
N ASN A 87 35.14 -7.17 53.39
CA ASN A 87 35.87 -6.01 53.90
C ASN A 87 35.86 -5.96 55.44
N GLU A 88 34.71 -6.21 56.07
CA GLU A 88 34.59 -6.24 57.54
C GLU A 88 35.47 -7.33 58.17
N GLU A 89 35.50 -8.54 57.60
CA GLU A 89 36.35 -9.64 58.07
C GLU A 89 37.84 -9.32 57.93
N VAL A 90 38.24 -8.69 56.82
CA VAL A 90 39.63 -8.31 56.55
C VAL A 90 40.08 -7.16 57.45
N GLU A 91 39.21 -6.20 57.76
CA GLU A 91 39.48 -5.15 58.76
C GLU A 91 39.66 -5.74 60.16
N GLN A 92 38.85 -6.72 60.56
CA GLN A 92 39.03 -7.42 61.83
C GLN A 92 40.38 -8.16 61.89
N LEU A 93 40.79 -8.82 60.80
CA LEU A 93 42.12 -9.45 60.70
C LEU A 93 43.24 -8.42 60.85
N ALA A 94 43.10 -7.22 60.26
CA ALA A 94 44.08 -6.15 60.40
C ALA A 94 44.24 -5.72 61.87
N VAL A 95 43.13 -5.54 62.59
CA VAL A 95 43.12 -5.19 64.02
C VAL A 95 43.76 -6.29 64.87
N VAL A 96 43.48 -7.56 64.59
CA VAL A 96 44.10 -8.69 65.31
C VAL A 96 45.60 -8.75 65.05
N ALA A 97 46.04 -8.58 63.80
CA ALA A 97 47.46 -8.58 63.46
C ALA A 97 48.22 -7.43 64.16
N ASP A 98 47.63 -6.23 64.22
CA ASP A 98 48.20 -5.08 64.95
C ASP A 98 48.36 -5.34 66.46
N ARG A 99 47.36 -5.97 67.08
CA ARG A 99 47.44 -6.41 68.48
C ARG A 99 48.55 -7.42 68.71
N ILE A 100 48.72 -8.40 67.81
CA ILE A 100 49.82 -9.37 67.91
C ILE A 100 51.16 -8.66 67.80
N GLY A 101 51.32 -7.72 66.87
CA GLY A 101 52.53 -6.90 66.74
C GLY A 101 52.87 -6.15 68.03
N THR A 102 51.88 -5.55 68.67
CA THR A 102 52.03 -4.87 69.97
C THR A 102 52.50 -5.82 71.07
N VAL A 103 51.91 -7.02 71.16
CA VAL A 103 52.29 -8.04 72.16
C VAL A 103 53.71 -8.56 71.89
N MET A 104 54.09 -8.78 70.63
CA MET A 104 55.45 -9.20 70.29
C MET A 104 56.50 -8.15 70.65
N GLY A 105 56.18 -6.85 70.47
CA GLY A 105 57.02 -5.75 70.93
C GLY A 105 57.28 -5.78 72.43
N LEU A 106 56.24 -6.07 73.24
CA LEU A 106 56.37 -6.25 74.67
C LEU A 106 57.23 -7.47 75.03
N ILE A 107 57.01 -8.63 74.38
CA ILE A 107 57.80 -9.84 74.61
C ILE A 107 59.28 -9.59 74.30
N LYS A 108 59.57 -8.89 73.19
CA LYS A 108 60.95 -8.50 72.84
C LYS A 108 61.57 -7.63 73.93
N SER A 109 60.84 -6.64 74.44
CA SER A 109 61.30 -5.79 75.55
C SER A 109 61.56 -6.59 76.84
N VAL A 110 60.71 -7.56 77.16
CA VAL A 110 60.87 -8.42 78.34
C VAL A 110 62.08 -9.34 78.18
N ALA A 111 62.28 -9.93 76.99
CA ALA A 111 63.43 -10.77 76.70
C ALA A 111 64.75 -9.98 76.76
N ASP A 112 64.76 -8.73 76.28
CA ASP A 112 65.94 -7.86 76.35
C ASP A 112 66.27 -7.44 77.80
N GLN A 113 65.26 -7.10 78.60
CA GLN A 113 65.43 -6.87 80.05
C GLN A 113 65.93 -8.12 80.78
N THR A 114 65.41 -9.30 80.43
CA THR A 114 65.83 -10.58 81.02
C THR A 114 67.29 -10.90 80.65
N ASN A 115 67.69 -10.61 79.41
CA ASN A 115 69.07 -10.73 78.95
C ASN A 115 70.01 -9.79 79.72
N LEU A 116 69.60 -8.54 79.98
CA LEU A 116 70.36 -7.59 80.80
C LEU A 116 70.46 -8.03 82.27
N LEU A 117 69.39 -8.55 82.86
CA LEU A 117 69.39 -9.11 84.21
C LEU A 117 70.32 -10.33 84.32
N ALA A 118 70.27 -11.23 83.34
CA ALA A 118 71.13 -12.40 83.27
C ALA A 118 72.61 -12.01 83.10
N LEU A 119 72.89 -10.96 82.34
CA LEU A 119 74.24 -10.40 82.22
C LEU A 119 74.75 -9.87 83.56
N ASN A 120 73.94 -9.08 84.28
CA ASN A 120 74.28 -8.58 85.60
C ASN A 120 74.52 -9.73 86.60
N ALA A 121 73.68 -10.78 86.57
CA ALA A 121 73.85 -11.97 87.39
C ALA A 121 75.15 -12.73 87.05
N THR A 122 75.52 -12.80 85.77
CA THR A 122 76.79 -13.40 85.33
C THR A 122 77.99 -12.63 85.88
N ILE A 123 77.92 -11.29 85.88
CA ILE A 123 78.97 -10.42 86.45
C ILE A 123 79.11 -10.65 87.96
N GLU A 124 78.00 -10.69 88.69
CA GLU A 124 78.05 -10.86 90.15
C GLU A 124 78.48 -12.29 90.54
N ALA A 125 78.09 -13.31 89.76
CA ALA A 125 78.55 -14.68 89.93
C ALA A 125 80.08 -14.80 89.71
N ALA A 126 80.63 -14.08 88.73
CA ALA A 126 82.08 -14.01 88.53
C ALA A 126 82.79 -13.31 89.70
N ARG A 127 82.16 -12.27 90.27
CA ARG A 127 82.67 -11.53 91.44
C ARG A 127 82.72 -12.39 92.71
N ALA A 128 81.77 -13.30 92.89
CA ALA A 128 81.73 -14.27 93.99
C ALA A 128 82.74 -15.43 93.85
N GLY A 129 83.47 -15.52 92.74
CA GLY A 129 84.52 -16.52 92.52
C GLY A 129 84.01 -17.97 92.59
N ALA A 130 84.68 -18.81 93.39
CA ALA A 130 84.36 -20.24 93.46
C ALA A 130 82.94 -20.54 94.01
N ALA A 131 82.41 -19.65 94.86
CA ALA A 131 81.06 -19.78 95.44
C ALA A 131 79.94 -19.44 94.44
N GLY A 132 80.24 -18.65 93.41
CA GLY A 132 79.28 -18.21 92.39
C GLY A 132 79.10 -19.17 91.21
N ARG A 133 79.86 -20.27 91.12
CA ARG A 133 79.88 -21.14 89.92
C ARG A 133 78.52 -21.70 89.52
N GLY A 134 77.70 -22.15 90.47
CA GLY A 134 76.34 -22.63 90.18
C GLY A 134 75.42 -21.52 89.67
N PHE A 135 75.55 -20.31 90.24
CA PHE A 135 74.81 -19.13 89.81
C PHE A 135 75.23 -18.67 88.40
N ALA A 136 76.53 -18.79 88.05
CA ALA A 136 77.04 -18.44 86.74
C ALA A 136 76.43 -19.32 85.63
N VAL A 137 76.25 -20.62 85.89
CA VAL A 137 75.61 -21.55 84.93
C VAL A 137 74.15 -21.17 84.71
N VAL A 138 73.40 -20.90 85.78
CA VAL A 138 72.00 -20.45 85.65
C VAL A 138 71.91 -19.13 84.89
N ALA A 139 72.79 -18.17 85.20
CA ALA A 139 72.81 -16.88 84.51
C ALA A 139 73.13 -17.02 83.02
N SER A 140 74.04 -17.92 82.61
CA SER A 140 74.31 -18.16 81.19
C SER A 140 73.13 -18.83 80.49
N GLU A 141 72.44 -19.76 81.15
CA GLU A 141 71.26 -20.44 80.60
C GLU A 141 70.11 -19.45 80.38
N VAL A 142 69.83 -18.59 81.36
CA VAL A 142 68.83 -17.52 81.23
C VAL A 142 69.20 -16.56 80.10
N LYS A 143 70.48 -16.19 79.98
CA LYS A 143 70.96 -15.33 78.88
C LYS A 143 70.73 -15.98 77.52
N ALA A 144 71.06 -17.27 77.37
CA ALA A 144 70.87 -18.02 76.13
C ALA A 144 69.38 -18.13 75.77
N LEU A 145 68.52 -18.44 76.75
CA LEU A 145 67.07 -18.54 76.58
C LEU A 145 66.47 -17.20 76.16
N SER A 146 66.88 -16.09 76.81
CA SER A 146 66.46 -14.73 76.45
C SER A 146 66.83 -14.39 75.00
N GLY A 147 68.04 -14.78 74.56
CA GLY A 147 68.47 -14.61 73.18
C GLY A 147 67.71 -15.47 72.17
N GLN A 148 67.29 -16.68 72.55
CA GLN A 148 66.36 -17.49 71.74
C GLN A 148 64.98 -16.84 71.66
N THR A 149 64.44 -16.33 72.77
CA THR A 149 63.14 -15.63 72.81
C THR A 149 63.13 -14.39 71.92
N MET A 150 64.19 -13.57 71.95
CA MET A 150 64.29 -12.40 71.05
C MET A 150 64.25 -12.80 69.57
N ARG A 151 65.02 -13.83 69.18
CA ARG A 151 65.02 -14.32 67.78
C ARG A 151 63.66 -14.85 67.35
N ALA A 152 63.01 -15.64 68.19
CA ALA A 152 61.67 -16.15 67.92
C ALA A 152 60.64 -15.00 67.81
N ALA A 153 60.75 -13.97 68.68
CA ALA A 153 59.90 -12.79 68.61
C ALA A 153 60.10 -12.02 67.29
N ASP A 154 61.35 -11.84 66.84
CA ASP A 154 61.67 -11.19 65.56
C ASP A 154 61.10 -11.95 64.35
N GLU A 155 61.17 -13.28 64.37
CA GLU A 155 60.55 -14.12 63.34
C GLU A 155 59.02 -13.94 63.30
N ILE A 156 58.36 -13.92 64.46
CA ILE A 156 56.91 -13.69 64.53
C ILE A 156 56.55 -12.27 64.07
N VAL A 157 57.32 -11.24 64.43
CA VAL A 157 57.10 -9.86 63.95
C VAL A 157 57.15 -9.82 62.42
N SER A 158 58.15 -10.44 61.81
CA SER A 158 58.26 -10.52 60.35
C SER A 158 57.04 -11.21 59.70
N GLN A 159 56.52 -12.27 60.32
CA GLN A 159 55.29 -12.94 59.84
C GLN A 159 54.05 -12.04 59.99
N VAL A 160 53.92 -11.31 61.10
CA VAL A 160 52.82 -10.37 61.33
C VAL A 160 52.84 -9.24 60.32
N GLU A 161 54.01 -8.66 60.02
CA GLU A 161 54.17 -7.64 58.98
C GLU A 161 53.74 -8.17 57.60
N ALA A 162 54.10 -9.41 57.27
CA ALA A 162 53.68 -10.07 56.03
C ALA A 162 52.15 -10.27 55.99
N ILE A 163 51.52 -10.67 57.10
CA ILE A 163 50.06 -10.77 57.23
C ILE A 163 49.40 -9.41 57.03
N GLN A 164 49.88 -8.36 57.70
CA GLN A 164 49.35 -6.99 57.54
C GLN A 164 49.49 -6.49 56.11
N ALA A 165 50.64 -6.71 55.46
CA ALA A 165 50.84 -6.33 54.07
C ALA A 165 49.88 -7.09 53.14
N SER A 166 49.66 -8.38 53.37
CA SER A 166 48.69 -9.17 52.60
C SER A 166 47.26 -8.68 52.82
N THR A 167 46.89 -8.37 54.05
CA THR A 167 45.58 -7.83 54.43
C THR A 167 45.30 -6.51 53.70
N ARG A 168 46.26 -5.58 53.67
CA ARG A 168 46.14 -4.32 52.92
C ARG A 168 45.94 -4.54 51.42
N ARG A 169 46.64 -5.50 50.81
CA ARG A 169 46.42 -5.85 49.40
C ARG A 169 45.01 -6.41 49.17
N THR A 170 44.53 -7.27 50.06
CA THR A 170 43.18 -7.83 49.99
C THR A 170 42.11 -6.73 50.06
N VAL A 171 42.24 -5.75 50.96
CA VAL A 171 41.34 -4.58 51.01
C VAL A 171 41.31 -3.83 49.68
N GLY A 172 42.47 -3.58 49.07
CA GLY A 172 42.57 -2.95 47.75
C GLY A 172 41.82 -3.74 46.66
N SER A 173 41.97 -5.06 46.64
CA SER A 173 41.24 -5.93 45.71
C SER A 173 39.72 -5.93 45.95
N VAL A 174 39.27 -5.93 47.21
CA VAL A 174 37.84 -5.86 47.57
C VAL A 174 37.23 -4.54 47.12
N HIS A 175 37.93 -3.41 47.30
CA HIS A 175 37.49 -2.12 46.78
C HIS A 175 37.39 -2.10 45.25
N ALA A 176 38.37 -2.66 44.55
CA ALA A 176 38.32 -2.76 43.08
C ALA A 176 37.12 -3.61 42.61
N MET A 177 36.82 -4.72 43.30
CA MET A 177 35.64 -5.56 43.03
C MET A 177 34.33 -4.81 43.28
N ALA A 178 34.24 -4.03 44.36
CA ALA A 178 33.05 -3.23 44.66
C ALA A 178 32.80 -2.17 43.57
N SER A 179 33.85 -1.47 43.12
CA SER A 179 33.75 -0.50 42.02
C SER A 179 33.31 -1.16 40.71
N ALA A 180 33.91 -2.31 40.35
CA ALA A 180 33.51 -3.05 39.15
C ALA A 180 32.05 -3.51 39.22
N THR A 181 31.58 -3.90 40.41
CA THR A 181 30.19 -4.32 40.64
C THR A 181 29.21 -3.15 40.49
N GLN A 182 29.59 -1.94 40.93
CA GLN A 182 28.80 -0.73 40.69
C GLN A 182 28.71 -0.36 39.20
N GLU A 183 29.81 -0.50 38.45
CA GLU A 183 29.83 -0.27 37.00
C GLU A 183 28.90 -1.27 36.27
N VAL A 184 28.97 -2.54 36.64
CA VAL A 184 28.07 -3.58 36.09
C VAL A 184 26.61 -3.30 36.47
N ASN A 185 26.33 -2.77 37.66
CA ASN A 185 24.97 -2.35 38.05
C ASN A 185 24.43 -1.22 37.16
N ALA A 186 25.26 -0.22 36.86
CA ALA A 186 24.89 0.89 35.98
C ALA A 186 24.61 0.39 34.56
N LEU A 187 25.45 -0.51 34.03
CA LEU A 187 25.22 -1.14 32.72
C LEU A 187 23.92 -1.95 32.70
N THR A 188 23.67 -2.74 33.75
CA THR A 188 22.43 -3.55 33.88
C THR A 188 21.19 -2.66 33.91
N THR A 189 21.26 -1.53 34.61
CA THR A 189 20.18 -0.52 34.63
C THR A 189 19.96 0.09 33.24
N SER A 190 21.04 0.41 32.51
CA SER A 190 20.92 0.92 31.15
C SER A 190 20.31 -0.10 30.19
N ILE A 191 20.65 -1.38 30.35
CA ILE A 191 20.04 -2.48 29.58
C ILE A 191 18.54 -2.55 29.88
N ALA A 192 18.14 -2.50 31.15
CA ALA A 192 16.72 -2.51 31.53
C ALA A 192 15.91 -1.39 30.86
N VAL A 193 16.45 -0.16 30.82
CA VAL A 193 15.82 0.95 30.09
C VAL A 193 15.72 0.66 28.59
N SER A 194 16.77 0.09 28.00
CA SER A 194 16.78 -0.24 26.57
C SER A 194 15.77 -1.33 26.22
N VAL A 195 15.60 -2.31 27.11
CA VAL A 195 14.62 -3.40 27.00
C VAL A 195 13.19 -2.84 27.04
N ASP A 196 12.91 -1.90 27.94
CA ASP A 196 11.59 -1.24 28.02
C ASP A 196 11.27 -0.43 26.75
N GLN A 197 12.26 0.30 26.22
CA GLN A 197 12.13 1.02 24.95
C GLN A 197 11.89 0.06 23.77
N GLN A 198 12.62 -1.06 23.71
CA GLN A 198 12.42 -2.08 22.68
C GLN A 198 11.03 -2.70 22.77
N TRP A 199 10.53 -2.95 23.98
CA TRP A 199 9.19 -3.48 24.19
C TRP A 199 8.12 -2.53 23.64
N ALA A 200 8.22 -1.24 23.95
CA ALA A 200 7.31 -0.23 23.41
C ALA A 200 7.37 -0.15 21.87
N ALA A 201 8.58 -0.18 21.29
CA ALA A 201 8.75 -0.17 19.84
C ALA A 201 8.14 -1.42 19.17
N THR A 202 8.32 -2.60 19.75
CA THR A 202 7.72 -3.84 19.22
C THR A 202 6.20 -3.81 19.30
N GLN A 203 5.60 -3.24 20.35
CA GLN A 203 4.16 -3.04 20.41
C GLN A 203 3.65 -2.09 19.33
N GLU A 204 4.38 -1.02 19.06
CA GLU A 204 4.05 -0.09 17.98
C GLU A 204 4.14 -0.75 16.60
N ILE A 205 5.12 -1.63 16.40
CA ILE A 205 5.21 -2.46 15.20
C ILE A 205 3.97 -3.35 15.09
N SER A 206 3.59 -4.09 16.14
CA SER A 206 2.38 -4.94 16.12
C SER A 206 1.12 -4.14 15.79
N ARG A 207 0.97 -2.94 16.36
CA ARG A 207 -0.14 -2.02 16.06
C ARG A 207 -0.14 -1.60 14.59
N THR A 208 1.02 -1.20 14.07
CA THR A 208 1.18 -0.75 12.68
C THR A 208 0.90 -1.89 11.71
N VAL A 209 1.37 -3.10 12.00
CA VAL A 209 1.11 -4.32 11.23
C VAL A 209 -0.38 -4.61 11.14
N ALA A 210 -1.13 -4.48 12.24
CA ALA A 210 -2.58 -4.64 12.22
C ALA A 210 -3.28 -3.58 11.34
N GLN A 211 -2.81 -2.33 11.36
CA GLN A 211 -3.34 -1.28 10.49
C GLN A 211 -3.03 -1.55 9.00
N VAL A 212 -1.84 -2.03 8.69
CA VAL A 212 -1.47 -2.42 7.31
C VAL A 212 -2.28 -3.62 6.84
N ALA A 213 -2.54 -4.60 7.71
CA ALA A 213 -3.40 -5.74 7.42
C ALA A 213 -4.81 -5.27 7.02
N GLN A 214 -5.40 -4.38 7.82
CA GLN A 214 -6.71 -3.79 7.56
C GLN A 214 -6.73 -3.02 6.23
N GLY A 215 -5.75 -2.15 6.01
CA GLY A 215 -5.62 -1.39 4.76
C GLY A 215 -5.46 -2.30 3.52
N SER A 216 -4.78 -3.43 3.67
CA SER A 216 -4.67 -4.43 2.61
C SER A 216 -6.02 -5.10 2.30
N SER A 217 -6.79 -5.46 3.32
CA SER A 217 -8.15 -5.99 3.14
C SER A 217 -9.09 -4.98 2.48
N GLU A 218 -9.00 -3.69 2.85
CA GLU A 218 -9.76 -2.61 2.22
C GLU A 218 -9.37 -2.40 0.75
N ALA A 219 -8.07 -2.41 0.44
CA ALA A 219 -7.58 -2.33 -0.94
C ALA A 219 -8.05 -3.51 -1.80
N HIS A 220 -8.06 -4.72 -1.24
CA HIS A 220 -8.60 -5.90 -1.90
C HIS A 220 -10.10 -5.74 -2.20
N ALA A 221 -10.90 -5.33 -1.22
CA ALA A 221 -12.32 -5.08 -1.41
C ALA A 221 -12.59 -3.98 -2.46
N GLY A 222 -11.79 -2.91 -2.45
CA GLY A 222 -11.84 -1.85 -3.45
C GLY A 222 -11.54 -2.35 -4.86
N ALA A 223 -10.52 -3.19 -5.02
CA ALA A 223 -10.18 -3.81 -6.30
C ALA A 223 -11.32 -4.69 -6.83
N VAL A 224 -11.94 -5.50 -5.98
CA VAL A 224 -13.12 -6.31 -6.34
C VAL A 224 -14.28 -5.41 -6.81
N SER A 225 -14.56 -4.33 -6.09
CA SER A 225 -15.61 -3.37 -6.47
C SER A 225 -15.33 -2.71 -7.82
N VAL A 226 -14.08 -2.28 -8.08
CA VAL A 226 -13.70 -1.71 -9.39
C VAL A 226 -13.86 -2.75 -10.49
N SER A 227 -13.42 -3.99 -10.25
CA SER A 227 -13.58 -5.09 -11.21
C SER A 227 -15.05 -5.27 -11.60
N GLN A 228 -15.97 -5.30 -10.62
CA GLN A 228 -17.41 -5.39 -10.88
C GLN A 228 -17.95 -4.20 -11.68
N ALA A 229 -17.59 -2.96 -11.30
CA ALA A 229 -18.01 -1.75 -12.02
C ALA A 229 -17.51 -1.72 -13.47
N THR A 230 -16.31 -2.24 -13.73
CA THR A 230 -15.77 -2.33 -15.09
C THR A 230 -16.49 -3.38 -15.94
N LEU A 231 -16.93 -4.50 -15.36
CA LEU A 231 -17.78 -5.47 -16.04
C LEU A 231 -19.14 -4.88 -16.43
N GLU A 232 -19.74 -4.06 -15.56
CA GLU A 232 -20.97 -3.35 -15.85
C GLU A 232 -20.79 -2.28 -16.93
N THR A 233 -19.73 -1.48 -16.83
CA THR A 233 -19.38 -0.48 -17.86
C THR A 233 -19.21 -1.12 -19.24
N ARG A 234 -18.54 -2.27 -19.31
CA ARG A 234 -18.37 -3.02 -20.57
C ARG A 234 -19.71 -3.47 -21.15
N ARG A 235 -20.60 -4.03 -20.31
CA ARG A 235 -21.96 -4.42 -20.74
C ARG A 235 -22.77 -3.22 -21.26
N HIS A 236 -22.65 -2.06 -20.63
CA HIS A 236 -23.31 -0.83 -21.11
C HIS A 236 -22.71 -0.32 -22.41
N ALA A 237 -21.38 -0.35 -22.56
CA ALA A 237 -20.71 -0.02 -23.81
C ALA A 237 -21.17 -0.94 -24.96
N ASP A 238 -21.20 -2.25 -24.75
CA ASP A 238 -21.67 -3.23 -25.74
C ASP A 238 -23.14 -2.98 -26.14
N SER A 239 -23.98 -2.63 -25.16
CA SER A 239 -25.38 -2.24 -25.39
C SER A 239 -25.49 -0.95 -26.21
N ALA A 240 -24.64 0.05 -25.95
CA ALA A 240 -24.61 1.31 -26.70
C ALA A 240 -24.12 1.12 -28.14
N VAL A 241 -23.12 0.26 -28.37
CA VAL A 241 -22.71 -0.15 -29.73
C VAL A 241 -23.87 -0.81 -30.45
N SER A 242 -24.53 -1.78 -29.82
CA SER A 242 -25.68 -2.49 -30.41
C SER A 242 -26.85 -1.55 -30.72
N ALA A 243 -27.18 -0.63 -29.81
CA ALA A 243 -28.21 0.38 -30.01
C ALA A 243 -27.87 1.35 -31.15
N SER A 244 -26.59 1.74 -31.25
CA SER A 244 -26.10 2.60 -32.34
C SER A 244 -26.26 1.92 -33.70
N GLU A 245 -25.91 0.64 -33.79
CA GLU A 245 -26.04 -0.16 -35.01
C GLU A 245 -27.51 -0.34 -35.40
N SER A 246 -28.38 -0.61 -34.41
CA SER A 246 -29.83 -0.70 -34.62
C SER A 246 -30.43 0.63 -35.10
N LEU A 247 -30.08 1.76 -34.47
CA LEU A 247 -30.55 3.09 -34.89
C LEU A 247 -30.09 3.43 -36.30
N LYS A 248 -28.84 3.11 -36.64
CA LYS A 248 -28.33 3.29 -38.00
C LYS A 248 -29.13 2.49 -39.02
N ALA A 249 -29.46 1.24 -38.71
CA ALA A 249 -30.28 0.39 -39.58
C ALA A 249 -31.71 0.94 -39.72
N VAL A 250 -32.36 1.32 -38.62
CA VAL A 250 -33.73 1.90 -38.63
C VAL A 250 -33.76 3.22 -39.41
N ALA A 251 -32.74 4.07 -39.28
CA ALA A 251 -32.65 5.32 -40.02
C ALA A 251 -32.47 5.10 -41.52
N ALA A 252 -31.65 4.12 -41.92
CA ALA A 252 -31.50 3.74 -43.32
C ALA A 252 -32.81 3.18 -43.90
N ASP A 253 -33.55 2.37 -43.14
CA ASP A 253 -34.86 1.84 -43.53
C ASP A 253 -35.91 2.94 -43.69
N LEU A 254 -35.92 3.91 -42.77
CA LEU A 254 -36.79 5.08 -42.85
C LEU A 254 -36.44 5.94 -44.06
N ALA A 255 -35.16 6.22 -44.31
CA ALA A 255 -34.71 7.00 -45.46
C ALA A 255 -35.14 6.33 -46.79
N ARG A 256 -34.99 5.01 -46.90
CA ARG A 256 -35.49 4.22 -48.03
C ARG A 256 -37.01 4.32 -48.17
N SER A 257 -37.75 4.14 -47.09
CA SER A 257 -39.22 4.19 -47.08
C SER A 257 -39.76 5.56 -47.47
N VAL A 258 -39.16 6.65 -46.97
CA VAL A 258 -39.53 8.02 -47.34
C VAL A 258 -39.20 8.30 -48.79
N THR A 259 -38.04 7.88 -49.28
CA THR A 259 -37.65 8.04 -50.70
C THR A 259 -38.66 7.34 -51.62
N GLN A 260 -39.05 6.10 -51.29
CA GLN A 260 -40.07 5.36 -52.03
C GLN A 260 -41.46 6.01 -51.94
N PHE A 261 -41.82 6.60 -50.79
CA PHE A 261 -43.09 7.32 -50.64
C PHE A 261 -43.12 8.57 -51.52
N VAL A 262 -42.06 9.39 -51.48
CA VAL A 262 -41.94 10.60 -52.32
C VAL A 262 -41.97 10.24 -53.80
N GLN A 263 -41.27 9.18 -54.23
CA GLN A 263 -41.34 8.69 -55.61
C GLN A 263 -42.76 8.30 -56.00
N ARG A 264 -43.45 7.49 -55.18
CA ARG A 264 -44.84 7.10 -55.43
C ARG A 264 -45.79 8.29 -55.53
N VAL A 265 -45.68 9.26 -54.62
CA VAL A 265 -46.51 10.48 -54.65
C VAL A 265 -46.19 11.33 -55.88
N THR A 266 -44.92 11.44 -56.27
CA THR A 266 -44.53 12.22 -57.45
C THR A 266 -45.07 11.57 -58.72
N THR A 267 -44.97 10.25 -58.86
CA THR A 267 -45.56 9.51 -59.98
C THR A 267 -47.09 9.62 -60.01
N ASP A 268 -47.79 9.46 -58.87
CA ASP A 268 -49.25 9.66 -58.81
C ASP A 268 -49.66 11.09 -59.17
N LEU A 269 -48.89 12.10 -58.73
CA LEU A 269 -49.14 13.49 -59.11
C LEU A 269 -48.87 13.75 -60.60
N GLU A 270 -47.85 13.14 -61.20
CA GLU A 270 -47.58 13.22 -62.64
C GLU A 270 -48.70 12.56 -63.46
N GLU A 271 -49.14 11.36 -63.06
CA GLU A 271 -50.27 10.65 -63.67
C GLU A 271 -51.58 11.46 -63.56
N ARG A 272 -51.84 12.07 -62.39
CA ARG A 272 -53.00 12.95 -62.18
C ARG A 272 -52.93 14.23 -63.01
N ARG A 273 -51.77 14.89 -63.09
CA ARG A 273 -51.60 16.10 -63.93
C ARG A 273 -51.79 15.79 -65.41
N GLY A 274 -51.41 14.59 -65.86
CA GLY A 274 -51.65 14.13 -67.23
C GLY A 274 -53.12 13.86 -67.56
N THR A 275 -53.98 13.70 -66.54
CA THR A 275 -55.41 13.38 -66.68
C THR A 275 -56.35 14.54 -66.39
N VAL A 276 -55.85 15.69 -65.89
CA VAL A 276 -56.68 16.90 -65.71
C VAL A 276 -57.14 17.41 -67.07
N ARG A 277 -58.45 17.39 -67.31
CA ARG A 277 -59.11 18.04 -68.45
C ARG A 277 -59.51 19.46 -68.06
N VAL A 278 -58.91 20.45 -68.69
CA VAL A 278 -59.29 21.86 -68.54
C VAL A 278 -60.43 22.13 -69.49
N ALA A 279 -61.56 22.64 -68.98
CA ALA A 279 -62.64 23.11 -69.84
C ALA A 279 -62.19 24.37 -70.57
N VAL A 280 -62.27 24.33 -71.89
CA VAL A 280 -61.97 25.45 -72.79
C VAL A 280 -63.24 25.71 -73.59
N ASP A 281 -63.55 26.95 -73.95
CA ASP A 281 -64.67 27.26 -74.87
C ASP A 281 -64.12 28.10 -76.03
N GLU A 282 -63.24 27.49 -76.81
CA GLU A 282 -62.54 28.16 -77.91
C GLU A 282 -62.99 27.60 -79.26
N ALA A 283 -63.08 28.50 -80.25
CA ALA A 283 -63.34 28.12 -81.63
C ALA A 283 -62.10 27.45 -82.22
N ALA A 284 -62.28 26.28 -82.83
CA ALA A 284 -61.22 25.54 -83.49
C ALA A 284 -61.74 24.98 -84.82
N PHE A 285 -60.84 24.43 -85.63
CA PHE A 285 -61.20 23.80 -86.89
C PHE A 285 -60.70 22.37 -86.95
N LEU A 286 -61.55 21.49 -87.47
CA LEU A 286 -61.18 20.10 -87.73
C LEU A 286 -61.07 19.89 -89.24
N HIS A 287 -59.92 19.43 -89.72
CA HIS A 287 -59.71 19.05 -91.11
C HIS A 287 -59.82 17.54 -91.23
N VAL A 288 -60.86 17.11 -91.94
CA VAL A 288 -61.19 15.70 -92.16
C VAL A 288 -61.57 15.51 -93.62
N ARG A 289 -60.99 14.49 -94.27
CA ARG A 289 -61.28 14.15 -95.67
C ARG A 289 -61.15 15.37 -96.62
N GLY A 290 -60.17 16.24 -96.37
CA GLY A 290 -59.92 17.45 -97.16
C GLY A 290 -60.93 18.60 -96.96
N ARG A 291 -61.82 18.51 -95.97
CA ARG A 291 -62.80 19.55 -95.64
C ARG A 291 -62.54 20.13 -94.25
N ARG A 292 -62.71 21.46 -94.13
CA ARG A 292 -62.57 22.20 -92.89
C ARG A 292 -63.92 22.34 -92.21
N HIS A 293 -64.02 21.86 -90.98
CA HIS A 293 -65.22 21.93 -90.14
C HIS A 293 -64.98 22.87 -88.96
N SER A 294 -65.89 23.81 -88.72
CA SER A 294 -65.84 24.65 -87.52
C SER A 294 -66.31 23.80 -86.33
N VAL A 295 -65.47 23.69 -85.31
CA VAL A 295 -65.77 22.96 -84.08
C VAL A 295 -65.48 23.86 -82.88
N ARG A 296 -65.97 23.47 -81.70
CA ARG A 296 -65.55 24.09 -80.44
C ARG A 296 -64.73 23.12 -79.64
N LEU A 297 -63.58 23.57 -79.19
CA LEU A 297 -62.77 22.87 -78.22
C LEU A 297 -63.44 23.03 -76.86
N ALA A 298 -63.89 21.93 -76.27
CA ALA A 298 -64.66 21.88 -75.02
C ALA A 298 -63.79 21.50 -73.81
N GLU A 299 -62.85 20.57 -73.99
CA GLU A 299 -61.87 20.20 -72.96
C GLU A 299 -60.51 19.87 -73.58
N VAL A 300 -59.42 20.23 -72.92
CA VAL A 300 -58.05 19.82 -73.30
C VAL A 300 -57.36 19.18 -72.11
N SER A 301 -56.63 18.09 -72.36
CA SER A 301 -55.58 17.59 -71.46
C SER A 301 -54.26 17.48 -72.21
N SER A 302 -53.20 17.07 -71.52
CA SER A 302 -51.90 16.81 -72.16
C SER A 302 -51.90 15.60 -73.11
N HIS A 303 -52.99 14.82 -73.18
CA HIS A 303 -53.09 13.58 -73.95
C HIS A 303 -54.28 13.50 -74.90
N GLY A 304 -55.09 14.56 -75.00
CA GLY A 304 -56.27 14.56 -75.89
C GLY A 304 -57.14 15.78 -75.73
N ALA A 305 -58.09 15.95 -76.65
CA ALA A 305 -58.99 17.10 -76.70
C ALA A 305 -60.42 16.64 -76.96
N ARG A 306 -61.38 17.15 -76.19
CA ARG A 306 -62.81 16.97 -76.48
C ARG A 306 -63.30 18.15 -77.30
N ILE A 307 -63.87 17.87 -78.45
CA ILE A 307 -64.45 18.87 -79.35
C ILE A 307 -65.97 18.65 -79.50
N ALA A 308 -66.70 19.74 -79.72
CA ALA A 308 -68.14 19.78 -79.93
C ALA A 308 -68.45 20.42 -81.31
N GLY A 309 -69.55 20.00 -81.94
CA GLY A 309 -69.89 20.40 -83.31
C GLY A 309 -69.12 19.63 -84.38
N ALA A 310 -68.51 18.49 -84.00
CA ALA A 310 -67.77 17.65 -84.94
C ALA A 310 -68.72 16.97 -85.94
N PRO A 311 -68.29 16.75 -87.20
CA PRO A 311 -69.03 15.90 -88.14
C PRO A 311 -69.07 14.44 -87.65
N GLN A 312 -69.78 13.57 -88.36
CA GLN A 312 -69.82 12.15 -88.05
C GLN A 312 -68.46 11.50 -88.38
N LEU A 313 -67.71 11.13 -87.34
CA LEU A 313 -66.35 10.60 -87.45
C LEU A 313 -66.30 9.13 -87.01
N ALA A 314 -65.43 8.34 -87.64
CA ALA A 314 -65.18 6.97 -87.18
C ALA A 314 -64.07 6.96 -86.12
N PRO A 315 -64.18 6.15 -85.05
CA PRO A 315 -63.05 5.91 -84.16
C PRO A 315 -61.83 5.39 -84.95
N GLY A 316 -60.65 5.95 -84.68
CA GLY A 316 -59.40 5.70 -85.38
C GLY A 316 -59.17 6.52 -86.64
N GLU A 317 -60.11 7.37 -87.06
CA GLU A 317 -59.94 8.24 -88.23
C GLU A 317 -58.87 9.32 -87.97
N ALA A 318 -57.91 9.46 -88.89
CA ALA A 318 -56.87 10.46 -88.80
C ALA A 318 -57.40 11.84 -89.20
N VAL A 319 -57.11 12.84 -88.38
CA VAL A 319 -57.62 14.21 -88.52
C VAL A 319 -56.51 15.21 -88.25
N GLU A 320 -56.62 16.42 -88.79
CA GLU A 320 -55.78 17.55 -88.35
C GLU A 320 -56.65 18.52 -87.56
N PHE A 321 -56.28 18.72 -86.31
CA PHE A 321 -56.90 19.72 -85.44
C PHE A 321 -56.16 21.04 -85.58
N GLU A 322 -56.88 22.10 -85.90
CA GLU A 322 -56.37 23.47 -86.05
C GLU A 322 -56.90 24.35 -84.93
N THR A 323 -56.01 24.90 -84.11
CA THR A 323 -56.34 25.84 -83.02
C THR A 323 -56.60 27.25 -83.56
N ALA A 324 -57.20 28.13 -82.73
CA ALA A 324 -57.56 29.49 -83.13
C ALA A 324 -56.37 30.36 -83.58
N ASP A 325 -55.17 30.04 -83.11
CA ASP A 325 -53.90 30.67 -83.47
C ASP A 325 -53.30 30.13 -84.79
N GLY A 326 -53.97 29.17 -85.44
CA GLY A 326 -53.57 28.59 -86.73
C GLY A 326 -52.61 27.41 -86.63
N GLY A 327 -52.24 26.97 -85.43
CA GLY A 327 -51.44 25.76 -85.23
C GLY A 327 -52.21 24.51 -85.64
N ARG A 328 -51.62 23.64 -86.46
CA ARG A 328 -52.21 22.34 -86.86
C ARG A 328 -51.49 21.19 -86.18
N THR A 329 -52.24 20.29 -85.56
CA THR A 329 -51.72 19.10 -84.90
C THR A 329 -52.42 17.86 -85.46
N PRO A 330 -51.67 16.86 -85.96
CA PRO A 330 -52.24 15.57 -86.32
C PRO A 330 -52.83 14.90 -85.08
N ALA A 331 -54.04 14.38 -85.20
CA ALA A 331 -54.71 13.63 -84.14
C ALA A 331 -55.48 12.44 -84.74
N ALA A 332 -55.93 11.54 -83.88
CA ALA A 332 -56.79 10.43 -84.27
C ALA A 332 -58.07 10.47 -83.43
N VAL A 333 -59.21 10.22 -84.06
CA VAL A 333 -60.49 10.24 -83.33
C VAL A 333 -60.53 9.07 -82.35
N ALA A 334 -60.46 9.34 -81.05
CA ALA A 334 -60.60 8.31 -80.03
C ALA A 334 -62.04 7.79 -79.95
N TRP A 335 -63.02 8.69 -80.07
CA TRP A 335 -64.45 8.37 -80.07
C TRP A 335 -65.26 9.53 -80.69
N SER A 336 -66.46 9.24 -81.18
CA SER A 336 -67.40 10.25 -81.70
C SER A 336 -68.84 9.86 -81.37
N GLU A 337 -69.58 10.76 -80.74
CA GLU A 337 -70.96 10.53 -80.33
C GLU A 337 -71.75 11.84 -80.28
N GLY A 338 -72.95 11.87 -80.87
CA GLY A 338 -73.90 12.98 -80.73
C GLY A 338 -73.38 14.36 -81.15
N GLY A 339 -72.47 14.45 -82.13
CA GLY A 339 -71.85 15.71 -82.56
C GLY A 339 -70.69 16.18 -81.68
N THR A 340 -70.25 15.35 -80.73
CA THR A 340 -69.01 15.53 -79.97
C THR A 340 -68.01 14.46 -80.37
N ALA A 341 -66.71 14.78 -80.30
CA ALA A 341 -65.65 13.82 -80.55
C ALA A 341 -64.49 14.04 -79.57
N GLY A 342 -63.84 12.94 -79.18
CA GLY A 342 -62.55 12.96 -78.52
C GLY A 342 -61.45 12.76 -79.55
N LEU A 343 -60.48 13.66 -79.56
CA LEU A 343 -59.23 13.59 -80.31
C LEU A 343 -58.07 13.17 -79.39
#